data_AF-A0A2M7KGA8-F1
#
_entry.id   AF-A0A2M7KGA8-F1
#
_cell.length_a   1.000
_cell.length_b   1.000
_cell.length_c   1.000
_cell.angle_alpha   90.00
_cell.angle_beta   90.00
_cell.angle_gamma   90.00
#
_symmetry.space_group_name_H-M   'P 1'
#
loop_
_entity.id
_entity.type
_entity.pdbx_description
1 polymer ?
#
loop_
_entity_poly.entity_id
_entity_poly.type
_entity_poly.pdbx_seq_one_letter_code
_entity_poly.pdbx_strand_id
1 'polypeptide(L)' 'MTSRSKEKHPFRQEEGLALEFKRAADSLPESFFETVCAFLNRDGGLIVLGVEDDGSVSGVDPAQSPG' A
#
# COMPACT_ATOMS: atom_id res chain seq x y z
N MET A 1 33.49 6.79 4.28
CA MET A 1 32.66 5.59 4.36
C MET A 1 31.30 6.03 4.90
N THR A 2 30.44 6.55 4.02
CA THR A 2 29.17 7.17 4.45
C THR A 2 28.09 6.09 4.33
N SER A 3 27.77 5.43 5.45
CA SER A 3 26.62 4.52 5.54
C SER A 3 25.36 5.30 5.21
N ARG A 4 24.83 5.07 4.01
CA ARG A 4 23.51 5.54 3.59
C ARG A 4 22.50 4.61 4.25
N SER A 5 21.97 5.00 5.41
CA SER A 5 20.83 4.32 6.01
C SER A 5 19.72 4.27 4.96
N LYS A 6 19.24 3.07 4.63
CA LYS A 6 18.08 2.88 3.76
C LYS A 6 16.88 3.55 4.43
N GLU A 7 16.54 4.76 4.01
CA GLU A 7 15.26 5.39 4.36
C GLU A 7 14.14 4.47 3.87
N LYS A 8 13.35 3.93 4.82
CA LYS A 8 12.27 2.95 4.59
C LYS A 8 10.95 3.61 4.13
N HIS A 9 11.01 4.85 3.66
CA HIS A 9 9.84 5.61 3.20
C HIS A 9 10.00 6.00 1.74
N PRO A 10 9.65 5.11 0.79
CA PRO A 10 9.64 5.45 -0.63
C PRO A 10 8.47 6.37 -1.01
N PHE A 11 7.48 6.55 -0.12
CA PHE A 11 6.33 7.40 -0.36
C PHE A 11 6.49 8.71 0.41
N ARG A 12 6.45 9.83 -0.32
CA ARG A 12 6.53 11.19 0.23
C ARG A 12 5.14 11.81 0.47
N GLN A 13 4.09 11.02 0.24
CA GLN A 13 2.69 11.39 0.32
C GLN A 13 2.00 10.51 1.37
N GLU A 14 1.18 11.14 2.21
CA GLU A 14 0.32 10.49 3.19
C GLU A 14 -0.97 9.98 2.51
N GLU A 15 -1.70 9.07 3.15
CA GLU A 15 -2.99 8.59 2.64
C GLU A 15 -3.94 9.74 2.32
N GLY A 16 -4.74 9.58 1.27
CA GLY A 16 -5.66 10.60 0.81
C GLY A 16 -6.76 10.04 -0.08
N LEU A 17 -7.61 10.94 -0.57
CA LEU A 17 -8.83 10.58 -1.32
C LEU A 17 -8.59 9.70 -2.56
N ALA A 18 -7.37 9.67 -3.09
CA ALA A 18 -6.98 8.89 -4.25
C ALA A 18 -5.72 8.02 -4.00
N LEU A 19 -5.22 7.96 -2.77
CA LEU A 19 -4.04 7.16 -2.41
C LEU A 19 -4.32 6.45 -1.08
N GLU A 20 -4.40 5.12 -1.11
CA GLU A 20 -4.63 4.32 0.10
C GLU A 20 -3.51 3.29 0.27
N PHE A 21 -2.96 3.21 1.48
CA PHE A 21 -1.99 2.21 1.86
C PHE A 21 -2.74 1.04 2.51
N LYS A 22 -2.39 -0.19 2.13
CA LYS A 22 -2.88 -1.36 2.84
C LYS A 22 -1.74 -2.32 3.11
N ARG A 23 -1.61 -2.70 4.37
CA ARG A 23 -0.79 -3.82 4.78
C ARG A 23 -1.31 -5.10 4.11
N ALA A 24 -0.46 -5.74 3.32
CA ALA A 24 -0.76 -7.02 2.67
C ALA A 24 0.42 -8.00 2.81
N ALA A 25 1.07 -7.95 3.98
CA ALA A 25 2.24 -8.76 4.29
C ALA A 25 1.90 -10.26 4.30
N ASP A 26 0.74 -10.65 4.85
CA ASP A 26 0.35 -12.05 5.05
C ASP A 26 -0.95 -12.43 4.29
N SER A 27 -1.83 -11.46 4.07
CA SER A 27 -3.07 -11.61 3.32
C SER A 27 -3.58 -10.27 2.78
N LEU A 28 -4.33 -10.33 1.68
CA LEU A 28 -5.09 -9.19 1.18
C LEU A 28 -6.21 -8.87 2.19
N PRO A 29 -6.31 -7.64 2.71
CA PRO A 29 -7.39 -7.27 3.63
C PRO A 29 -8.74 -7.43 2.94
N GLU A 30 -9.77 -7.90 3.67
CA GLU A 30 -11.13 -7.98 3.12
C GLU A 30 -11.64 -6.62 2.65
N SER A 31 -11.22 -5.55 3.32
CA SER A 31 -11.52 -4.16 2.96
C SER A 31 -10.83 -3.68 1.67
N PHE A 32 -9.94 -4.48 1.05
CA PHE A 32 -9.33 -4.14 -0.24
C PHE A 32 -10.39 -3.98 -1.33
N PHE A 33 -11.32 -4.93 -1.44
CA PHE A 33 -12.36 -4.87 -2.46
C PHE A 33 -13.32 -3.70 -2.24
N GLU A 34 -13.57 -3.33 -0.98
CA GLU A 34 -14.36 -2.14 -0.64
C GLU A 34 -13.66 -0.86 -1.10
N THR A 35 -12.36 -0.72 -0.86
CA THR A 35 -11.55 0.41 -1.35
C THR A 35 -11.54 0.46 -2.88
N VAL A 36 -11.34 -0.68 -3.55
CA VAL A 36 -11.41 -0.77 -5.02
C VAL A 36 -12.77 -0.28 -5.51
N CYS A 37 -13.87 -0.73 -4.89
CA CYS A 37 -15.21 -0.27 -5.25
C CYS A 37 -15.41 1.23 -4.99
N ALA A 38 -14.88 1.76 -3.89
CA ALA A 38 -14.94 3.19 -3.58
C ALA A 38 -14.16 4.03 -4.62
N PHE A 39 -13.01 3.54 -5.08
CA PHE A 39 -12.20 4.18 -6.13
C PHE A 39 -12.85 4.09 -7.51
N LEU A 40 -13.49 2.97 -7.85
CA LEU A 40 -14.23 2.82 -9.11
C LEU A 40 -15.45 3.77 -9.18
N ASN A 41 -16.06 4.08 -8.05
CA ASN A 41 -17.15 5.06 -7.96
C ASN A 41 -16.67 6.53 -7.96
N ARG A 42 -15.34 6.76 -7.96
CA ARG A 42 -14.69 8.07 -8.04
C ARG A 42 -13.90 8.17 -9.36
N ASP A 43 -13.12 9.23 -9.56
CA ASP A 43 -12.09 9.38 -10.61
C ASP A 43 -10.91 8.37 -10.49
N GLY A 44 -11.15 7.19 -9.90
CA GLY A 44 -10.12 6.20 -9.61
C GLY A 44 -9.28 6.54 -8.38
N GLY A 45 -8.21 5.77 -8.20
CA GLY A 45 -7.26 5.93 -7.12
C GLY A 45 -6.13 4.90 -7.22
N LEU A 46 -5.09 5.11 -6.42
CA LEU A 46 -3.94 4.23 -6.29
C LEU A 46 -4.02 3.52 -4.94
N ILE A 47 -4.10 2.19 -4.96
CA ILE A 47 -3.96 1.37 -3.75
C ILE A 47 -2.56 0.77 -3.76
N VAL A 48 -1.80 1.02 -2.70
CA VAL A 48 -0.45 0.49 -2.56
C VAL A 48 -0.46 -0.58 -1.48
N LEU A 49 -0.18 -1.82 -1.91
CA LEU A 49 -0.15 -2.99 -1.04
C LEU A 49 1.25 -3.23 -0.47
N GLY A 50 1.30 -3.71 0.78
CA GLY A 50 2.56 -4.02 1.47
C GLY A 50 3.26 -2.78 2.02
N VAL A 51 2.46 -1.77 2.38
CA VAL A 51 2.90 -0.54 3.02
C VAL A 51 1.97 -0.30 4.20
N GLU A 52 2.56 0.03 5.34
CA GLU A 52 1.83 0.42 6.55
C GLU A 52 1.31 1.86 6.42
N ASP A 53 0.34 2.25 7.24
CA ASP A 53 -0.29 3.58 7.21
C ASP A 53 0.72 4.75 7.43
N ASP A 54 1.87 4.46 8.06
CA ASP A 54 2.98 5.41 8.25
C ASP A 54 3.90 5.53 7.01
N GLY A 55 3.60 4.84 5.92
CA GLY A 55 4.39 4.79 4.69
C GLY A 55 5.59 3.84 4.77
N SER A 56 5.72 3.03 5.82
CA SER A 56 6.76 2.00 5.95
C SER A 56 6.46 0.81 5.05
N VAL A 57 7.44 0.38 4.24
CA VAL A 57 7.26 -0.82 3.40
C VAL A 57 7.35 -2.08 4.26
N SER A 58 6.24 -2.82 4.38
CA SER A 58 6.17 -4.15 4.99
C SER A 58 6.35 -5.28 3.97
N GLY A 59 6.12 -5.01 2.68
CA GLY A 59 6.20 -6.00 1.61
C GLY A 59 4.90 -6.78 1.43
N VAL A 60 4.82 -7.57 0.35
CA VAL A 60 3.70 -8.47 0.05
C VAL A 60 4.21 -9.88 -0.10
N ASP A 61 3.51 -10.87 0.46
CA ASP A 61 3.84 -12.28 0.22
C ASP A 61 3.41 -12.66 -1.21
N PRO A 62 4.37 -13.02 -2.10
CA PRO A 62 4.05 -13.41 -3.47
C PRO A 62 3.18 -14.66 -3.56
N ALA A 63 3.11 -15.50 -2.51
CA ALA A 63 2.20 -16.65 -2.48
C ALA A 63 0.71 -16.24 -2.46
N GLN A 64 0.42 -15.00 -2.07
CA GLN A 64 -0.93 -14.47 -1.88
C GLN A 64 -1.33 -13.44 -2.95
N SER A 65 -0.45 -13.13 -3.91
CA SER A 65 -0.81 -12.33 -5.08
C SER A 65 -1.72 -13.19 -5.97
N PRO A 66 -2.97 -12.78 -6.24
CA PRO A 66 -3.80 -13.49 -7.20
C PRO A 66 -3.09 -13.40 -8.56
N GLY A 67 -2.69 -14.57 -9.08
CA GLY A 67 -2.19 -14.72 -10.44
C GLY A 67 -3.31 -14.65 -11.47
#